data_AF-A0A7T8GSH4-F1
#
_entry.id   AF-A0A7T8GSH4-F1
#
_cell.length_a   1.000
_cell.length_b   1.000
_cell.length_c   1.000
_cell.angle_alpha   90.00
_cell.angle_beta   90.00
_cell.angle_gamma   90.00
#
_symmetry.space_group_name_H-M   'P 1'
#
loop_
_entity.id
_entity.type
_entity.pdbx_description
1 polymer ?
#
loop_
_entity_poly.entity_id
_entity_poly.type
_entity_poly.pdbx_seq_one_letter_code
_entity_poly.pdbx_strand_id
1 'polypeptide(L)' 'RRAEDAAYFFKPGEKVDTAAYYKVLRYTVLPWLKSTYPSGNYTWTQDGAPCHTSKKVQDFCRANMADFWPADMWPSS' A
#
# COMPACT_ATOMS: atom_id res chain seq x y z
N ARG A 1 -15.62 5.51 -13.25
CA ARG A 1 -14.75 6.36 -12.39
C ARG A 1 -13.31 6.15 -12.84
N ARG A 2 -12.51 7.21 -12.94
CA ARG A 2 -11.19 7.16 -13.58
C ARG A 2 -10.14 6.67 -12.57
N ALA A 3 -9.15 5.91 -13.03
CA ALA A 3 -8.09 5.32 -12.19
C ALA A 3 -7.28 6.36 -11.38
N GLU A 4 -7.37 7.62 -11.77
CA GLU A 4 -6.69 8.78 -11.19
C GLU A 4 -7.17 9.11 -9.77
N ASP A 5 -8.35 8.63 -9.34
CA ASP A 5 -8.84 8.82 -7.96
C ASP A 5 -8.06 7.98 -6.91
N ALA A 6 -7.27 6.99 -7.36
CA ALA A 6 -6.49 6.09 -6.49
C ALA A 6 -5.01 6.48 -6.35
N ALA A 7 -4.50 7.29 -7.28
CA ALA A 7 -3.08 7.56 -7.41
C ALA A 7 -2.66 8.73 -6.52
N TYR A 8 -1.59 8.54 -5.74
CA TYR A 8 -0.91 9.62 -5.04
C TYR A 8 0.39 9.97 -5.78
N PHE A 9 0.54 11.24 -6.13
CA PHE A 9 1.76 11.73 -6.78
C PHE A 9 2.64 12.46 -5.75
N PHE A 10 3.85 11.95 -5.55
CA PHE A 10 4.87 12.62 -4.76
C PHE A 10 5.43 13.83 -5.50
N LYS A 11 5.89 14.84 -4.76
CA LYS A 11 6.52 16.01 -5.38
C LYS A 11 7.88 15.65 -5.97
N PRO A 12 8.35 16.37 -7.01
CA PRO A 12 9.71 16.18 -7.51
C PRO A 12 10.76 16.29 -6.39
N GLY A 13 11.64 15.29 -6.30
CA GLY A 13 12.71 15.23 -5.29
C GLY A 13 12.27 14.75 -3.91
N GLU A 14 10.99 14.45 -3.69
CA GLU A 14 10.53 13.91 -2.42
C GLU A 14 11.02 12.47 -2.20
N LYS A 15 11.69 12.23 -1.07
CA LYS A 15 12.14 10.89 -0.69
C LYS A 15 10.95 10.07 -0.17
N VAL A 16 10.68 8.94 -0.82
CA VAL A 16 9.66 7.99 -0.37
C VAL A 16 10.26 7.04 0.68
N ASP A 17 10.21 7.46 1.94
CA ASP A 17 10.56 6.62 3.07
C ASP A 17 9.32 5.87 3.63
N THR A 18 9.54 5.07 4.68
CA THR A 18 8.48 4.35 5.37
C THR A 18 7.36 5.24 5.88
N ALA A 19 7.66 6.45 6.36
CA ALA A 19 6.65 7.35 6.91
C ALA A 19 5.82 8.01 5.81
N ALA A 20 6.45 8.42 4.72
CA ALA A 20 5.79 8.95 3.54
C ALA A 20 4.88 7.89 2.92
N TYR A 21 5.39 6.68 2.69
CA TYR A 21 4.63 5.59 2.10
C TYR A 21 3.45 5.15 2.98
N TYR A 22 3.66 5.04 4.30
CA TYR A 22 2.59 4.75 5.26
C TYR A 22 1.43 5.76 5.19
N LYS A 23 1.73 7.06 5.02
CA LYS A 23 0.69 8.09 4.90
C LYS A 23 -0.15 7.89 3.64
N VAL A 24 0.49 7.56 2.51
CA VAL A 24 -0.22 7.25 1.26
C VAL A 24 -1.14 6.04 1.44
N LEU A 25 -0.64 4.97 2.05
CA LEU A 25 -1.45 3.78 2.32
C LEU A 25 -2.66 4.11 3.20
N ARG A 26 -2.44 4.87 4.28
CA ARG A 26 -3.48 5.18 5.26
C ARG A 26 -4.54 6.14 4.74
N TYR A 27 -4.13 7.19 4.04
CA TYR A 27 -5.01 8.32 3.72
C TYR A 27 -5.51 8.33 2.29
N THR A 28 -4.87 7.60 1.37
CA THR A 28 -5.28 7.55 -0.03
C THR A 28 -5.74 6.15 -0.40
N VAL A 29 -4.86 5.15 -0.27
CA VAL A 29 -5.10 3.80 -0.81
C VAL A 29 -6.20 3.07 -0.03
N LEU A 30 -6.13 3.04 1.31
CA LEU A 30 -7.10 2.30 2.11
C LEU A 30 -8.54 2.83 1.97
N PRO A 31 -8.81 4.15 2.05
CA PRO A 31 -10.14 4.68 1.79
C PRO A 31 -10.65 4.35 0.38
N TRP A 32 -9.77 4.45 -0.62
CA TRP A 32 -10.11 4.11 -2.00
C TRP A 32 -10.46 2.63 -2.16
N LEU A 33 -9.68 1.72 -1.57
CA LEU A 33 -9.96 0.28 -1.58
C LEU A 33 -11.31 -0.03 -0.91
N LYS A 34 -11.59 0.55 0.26
CA LYS A 34 -12.87 0.36 0.96
C LYS A 34 -14.07 0.85 0.14
N SER A 35 -13.90 1.94 -0.61
CA SER A 35 -14.97 2.47 -1.47
C SER A 35 -15.13 1.67 -2.77
N THR A 36 -14.05 1.12 -3.31
CA THR A 36 -14.04 0.51 -4.65
C THR A 36 -14.29 -0.99 -4.61
N TYR A 37 -13.76 -1.66 -3.58
CA TYR A 37 -13.91 -3.09 -3.32
C TYR A 37 -14.56 -3.29 -1.94
N PRO A 38 -15.83 -2.87 -1.77
CA PRO A 38 -16.51 -2.94 -0.46
C PRO A 38 -16.69 -4.38 0.05
N SER A 39 -16.66 -5.37 -0.84
CA SER A 39 -16.67 -6.80 -0.50
C SER A 39 -15.30 -7.38 -0.17
N GLY A 40 -14.21 -6.61 -0.30
CA GLY A 40 -12.85 -7.06 0.01
C GLY A 40 -12.33 -8.15 -0.94
N ASN A 41 -12.82 -8.22 -2.17
CA ASN A 41 -12.41 -9.22 -3.16
C ASN A 41 -11.10 -8.85 -3.88
N TYR A 42 -10.03 -8.57 -3.11
CA TYR A 42 -8.70 -8.27 -3.64
C TYR A 42 -7.60 -8.77 -2.68
N THR A 43 -6.43 -9.06 -3.24
CA THR A 43 -5.21 -9.31 -2.49
C THR A 43 -4.21 -8.18 -2.76
N TRP A 44 -3.71 -7.56 -1.69
CA TRP A 44 -2.70 -6.50 -1.77
C TRP A 44 -1.29 -7.11 -1.88
N THR A 45 -0.50 -6.65 -2.85
CA THR A 45 0.89 -7.09 -3.08
C THR A 45 1.78 -5.90 -3.44
N GLN A 46 3.08 -6.01 -3.16
CA GLN A 46 4.11 -4.98 -3.32
C GLN A 46 5.44 -5.62 -3.75
N ASP A 47 6.46 -4.80 -4.05
CA ASP A 47 7.83 -5.25 -4.28
C ASP A 47 8.72 -5.09 -3.03
N GLY A 48 9.96 -5.57 -3.11
CA GLY A 48 10.95 -5.56 -2.03
C GLY A 48 11.52 -4.19 -1.64
N ALA A 49 10.92 -3.05 -2.03
CA ALA A 49 11.45 -1.74 -1.67
C ALA A 49 11.53 -1.57 -0.13
N PRO A 50 12.56 -0.88 0.42
CA PRO A 50 12.77 -0.80 1.87
C PRO A 50 11.58 -0.24 2.67
N CYS A 51 10.83 0.70 2.09
CA CYS A 51 9.63 1.24 2.73
C CYS A 51 8.49 0.21 2.80
N HIS A 52 8.36 -0.67 1.79
CA HIS A 52 7.34 -1.72 1.71
C HIS A 52 7.64 -2.86 2.70
N THR A 53 8.90 -3.26 2.82
CA THR A 53 9.32 -4.35 3.73
C THR A 53 9.41 -3.92 5.20
N SER A 54 9.29 -2.62 5.48
CA SER A 54 9.33 -2.10 6.84
C SER A 54 8.24 -2.71 7.72
N LYS A 55 8.58 -3.04 8.98
CA LYS A 55 7.63 -3.60 9.95
C LYS A 55 6.34 -2.77 10.06
N LYS A 56 6.47 -1.44 10.06
CA LYS A 56 5.32 -0.53 10.16
C LYS A 56 4.34 -0.68 8.99
N VAL A 57 4.84 -0.82 7.76
CA VAL A 57 4.00 -0.96 6.57
C VAL A 57 3.41 -2.36 6.49
N GLN A 58 4.21 -3.40 6.74
CA GLN A 58 3.74 -4.79 6.77
C GLN A 58 2.63 -5.00 7.81
N ASP A 59 2.81 -4.49 9.03
CA ASP A 59 1.80 -4.58 10.09
C ASP A 59 0.53 -3.79 9.75
N PHE A 60 0.68 -2.63 9.10
CA PHE A 60 -0.47 -1.85 8.63
C PHE A 60 -1.26 -2.60 7.55
N CYS A 61 -0.58 -3.14 6.53
CA CYS A 61 -1.24 -3.88 5.45
C CYS A 61 -1.96 -5.12 5.98
N ARG A 62 -1.29 -5.91 6.86
CA ARG A 62 -1.88 -7.10 7.49
C ARG A 62 -3.15 -6.78 8.29
N ALA A 63 -3.19 -5.63 8.97
CA ALA A 63 -4.32 -5.26 9.81
C ALA A 63 -5.48 -4.58 9.05
N ASN A 64 -5.27 -4.07 7.84
CA ASN A 64 -6.23 -3.18 7.18
C ASN A 64 -6.65 -3.58 5.77
N MET A 65 -5.83 -4.35 5.04
CA MET A 65 -6.19 -4.84 3.71
C MET A 65 -7.08 -6.08 3.81
N ALA A 66 -7.92 -6.32 2.80
CA ALA A 66 -8.82 -7.47 2.79
C ALA A 66 -8.06 -8.80 2.77
N ASP A 67 -7.10 -8.92 1.86
CA ASP A 67 -6.07 -9.94 1.85
C ASP A 67 -4.71 -9.30 1.50
N PHE A 68 -3.62 -9.91 1.93
CA PHE A 68 -2.28 -9.32 1.85
C PHE A 68 -1.20 -10.38 1.72
N TRP A 69 -0.31 -10.20 0.74
CA TRP A 69 0.93 -10.97 0.63
C TRP A 69 2.06 -10.28 1.37
N PRO A 70 2.49 -10.79 2.54
CA PRO A 70 3.62 -10.26 3.26
C PRO A 70 4.93 -10.40 2.48
N ALA A 71 5.92 -9.61 2.87
CA ALA A 71 7.22 -9.52 2.18
C ALA A 71 7.96 -10.85 2.04
N ASP A 72 7.76 -11.79 2.97
CA ASP A 72 8.37 -13.12 2.96
C ASP A 72 7.73 -14.09 1.95
N MET A 73 6.60 -13.72 1.34
CA MET A 73 5.98 -14.47 0.24
C MET A 73 6.44 -14.01 -1.15
N TRP A 74 7.15 -12.87 -1.24
CA TRP A 74 7.57 -12.33 -2.52
C TRP A 74 8.78 -13.09 -3.06
N PRO A 75 8.92 -13.23 -4.40
CA PRO A 75 10.13 -13.80 -4.98
C PRO A 75 11.34 -12.98 -4.54
N SER A 76 12.43 -13.67 -4.20
CA SER A 76 13.71 -13.03 -3.91
C SER A 76 14.20 -12.27 -5.15
N SER A 77 14.67 -11.04 -4.93
CA SER A 77 15.32 -10.20 -5.94
C SER A 77 16.63 -10.78 -6.45
#